data_AF-A0A3L7UFT9-F1
#
_entry.id   AF-A0A3L7UFT9-F1
#
_cell.length_a   1.000
_cell.length_b   1.000
_cell.length_c   1.000
_cell.angle_alpha   90.00
_cell.angle_beta   90.00
_cell.angle_gamma   90.00
#
_symmetry.space_group_name_H-M   'P 1'
#
loop_
_entity.id
_entity.type
_entity.pdbx_description
1 polymer ?
#
loop_
_entity_poly.entity_id
_entity_poly.type
_entity_poly.pdbx_seq_one_letter_code
_entity_poly.pdbx_strand_id
1 'polypeptide(L)' 'MDLIQQLASVVVRDLCVDVGFESVVLTGRADSWHGKQVATSAARSMYPKHRIENLLEVTTVR' A
#
# COMPACT_ATOMS: atom_id res chain seq x y z
N MET A 1 -17.19 -8.62 14.70
CA MET A 1 -16.24 -8.12 13.68
C MET A 1 -15.50 -6.98 14.34
N ASP A 2 -14.49 -7.40 15.09
CA ASP A 2 -13.97 -6.73 16.28
C ASP A 2 -12.96 -5.61 15.95
N LEU A 3 -12.99 -4.57 16.78
CA LEU A 3 -12.09 -3.41 16.81
C LEU A 3 -10.58 -3.76 16.87
N ILE A 4 -10.20 -5.04 16.95
CA ILE A 4 -8.80 -5.49 17.10
C ILE A 4 -7.98 -5.31 15.79
N GLN A 5 -8.61 -4.99 14.66
CA GLN A 5 -7.89 -4.53 13.48
C GLN A 5 -7.32 -3.10 13.60
N GLN A 6 -7.61 -2.35 14.68
CA GLN A 6 -7.34 -0.90 14.72
C GLN A 6 -5.93 -0.44 15.08
N LEU A 7 -4.94 -1.27 15.40
CA LEU A 7 -3.59 -0.75 15.74
C LEU A 7 -2.41 -1.61 15.25
N ALA A 8 -2.59 -2.41 14.19
CA ALA A 8 -1.43 -2.89 13.44
C ALA A 8 -0.92 -1.73 12.58
N SER A 9 0.00 -0.93 13.11
CA SER A 9 0.71 0.08 12.31
C SER A 9 1.53 -0.65 11.25
N VAL A 10 1.15 -0.48 9.99
CA VAL A 10 1.92 -0.94 8.84
C VAL A 10 2.93 0.14 8.50
N VAL A 11 4.20 -0.24 8.36
CA VAL A 11 5.25 0.68 7.91
C VAL A 11 5.64 0.34 6.47
N VAL A 12 5.46 1.32 5.59
CA VAL A 12 6.06 1.31 4.25
C VAL A 12 7.19 2.33 4.23
N ARG A 13 8.42 1.85 3.96
CA ARG A 13 9.62 2.68 3.87
C ARG A 13 9.83 3.13 2.43
N ASP A 14 10.34 4.34 2.26
CA ASP A 14 10.61 4.95 0.95
C ASP A 14 9.40 4.87 0.00
N LEU A 15 8.20 5.10 0.55
CA LEU A 15 6.97 5.09 -0.24
C LEU A 15 7.01 6.22 -1.26
N CYS A 16 6.93 5.85 -2.54
CA CYS A 16 6.70 6.76 -3.65
C CYS A 16 5.37 6.40 -4.33
N VAL A 17 4.58 7.44 -4.60
CA VAL A 17 3.28 7.34 -5.26
C VAL A 17 3.34 8.20 -6.51
N ASP A 18 3.31 7.55 -7.67
CA ASP A 18 3.23 8.23 -8.96
C ASP A 18 1.78 8.17 -9.46
N VAL A 19 1.22 9.33 -9.78
CA VAL A 19 -0.17 9.47 -10.24
C VAL A 19 -0.15 9.90 -11.70
N GLY A 20 -0.32 8.93 -12.58
CA GLY A 20 -0.50 9.14 -14.00
C GLY A 20 -1.96 9.40 -14.38
N PHE A 21 -2.21 9.54 -15.68
CA PHE A 21 -3.54 9.85 -16.21
C PHE A 21 -4.56 8.72 -15.98
N GLU A 22 -4.16 7.45 -16.09
CA GLU A 22 -5.04 6.28 -15.91
C GLU A 22 -4.62 5.36 -14.76
N SER A 23 -3.37 5.49 -14.29
CA SER A 23 -2.80 4.58 -13.31
C SER A 23 -2.14 5.29 -12.15
N VAL A 24 -2.12 4.63 -11.01
CA VAL A 24 -1.34 5.01 -9.84
C VAL A 24 -0.36 3.90 -9.54
N VAL A 25 0.92 4.23 -9.49
CA VAL A 25 2.00 3.28 -9.22
C VAL A 25 2.53 3.51 -7.81
N LEU A 26 2.52 2.46 -7.00
CA LEU A 26 3.08 2.45 -5.65
C LEU A 26 4.42 1.73 -5.65
N THR A 27 5.48 2.40 -5.23
CA THR A 27 6.83 1.82 -5.06
C THR A 27 7.37 2.12 -3.66
N GLY A 28 8.29 1.30 -3.17
CA GLY A 28 8.77 1.35 -1.80
C GLY A 28 8.86 -0.05 -1.18
N ARG A 29 9.10 -0.11 0.14
CA ARG A 29 9.32 -1.37 0.87
C ARG A 29 8.30 -1.55 1.99
N ALA A 30 7.49 -2.59 1.91
CA ALA A 30 6.57 -2.98 2.96
C ALA A 30 7.21 -4.04 3.87
N ASP A 31 6.96 -3.94 5.17
CA ASP A 31 7.39 -4.93 6.16
C ASP A 31 6.68 -6.30 6.04
N SER A 32 5.56 -6.32 5.32
CA SER A 32 4.66 -7.46 5.25
C SER A 32 3.77 -7.43 4.02
N TRP A 33 3.24 -8.60 3.66
CA TRP A 33 2.18 -8.71 2.65
C TRP A 33 0.90 -7.98 3.07
N HIS A 34 0.59 -8.00 4.37
CA HIS A 34 -0.53 -7.24 4.91
C HIS A 34 -0.34 -5.74 4.64
N GLY A 35 0.88 -5.23 4.85
CA GLY A 35 1.19 -3.84 4.56
C GLY A 35 1.03 -3.45 3.10
N LYS A 36 1.46 -4.32 2.19
CA LYS A 36 1.22 -4.15 0.75
C LYS A 36 -0.27 -4.11 0.40
N GLN A 37 -1.10 -4.93 1.05
CA GLN A 37 -2.55 -4.89 0.86
C GLN A 37 -3.19 -3.61 1.39
N VAL A 38 -2.80 -3.17 2.59
CA VAL A 38 -3.29 -1.91 3.19
C VAL A 38 -2.97 -0.72 2.28
N ALA A 39 -1.74 -0.62 1.77
CA ALA A 39 -1.36 0.42 0.82
C ALA A 39 -2.19 0.38 -0.48
N THR A 40 -2.49 -0.81 -0.99
CA THR A 40 -3.36 -0.97 -2.16
C THR A 40 -4.77 -0.46 -1.89
N SER A 41 -5.35 -0.85 -0.76
CA SER A 41 -6.70 -0.44 -0.36
C SER A 41 -6.80 1.07 -0.16
N ALA A 42 -5.79 1.67 0.48
CA ALA A 42 -5.68 3.12 0.63
C ALA A 42 -5.64 3.83 -0.73
N ALA A 43 -4.77 3.37 -1.65
CA ALA A 43 -4.67 3.95 -2.99
C ALA A 43 -5.97 3.81 -3.80
N ARG A 44 -6.66 2.66 -3.71
CA ARG A 44 -7.98 2.47 -4.35
C ARG A 44 -9.04 3.42 -3.79
N SER A 45 -9.00 3.67 -2.48
CA SER A 45 -9.93 4.61 -1.85
C SER A 45 -9.68 6.06 -2.29
N MET A 46 -8.42 6.44 -2.47
CA MET A 46 -8.03 7.79 -2.89
C MET A 46 -8.22 8.01 -4.40
N TYR A 47 -7.97 6.99 -5.21
CA TYR A 47 -7.99 7.06 -6.67
C TYR A 47 -8.94 6.03 -7.28
N PRO A 48 -10.26 6.13 -7.03
CA PRO A 48 -11.23 5.07 -7.35
C PRO A 48 -11.41 4.78 -8.85
N LYS A 49 -11.01 5.72 -9.71
CA LYS A 49 -11.09 5.58 -11.18
C LYS A 49 -9.78 5.15 -11.83
N HIS A 50 -8.69 5.08 -11.07
CA HIS A 50 -7.38 4.76 -11.61
C HIS A 50 -7.08 3.27 -11.41
N ARG A 51 -6.33 2.69 -12.35
CA ARG A 51 -5.76 1.37 -12.19
C ARG A 51 -4.59 1.46 -11.19
N ILE A 52 -4.70 0.73 -10.08
CA ILE A 52 -3.65 0.71 -9.06
C ILE A 52 -2.64 -0.39 -9.37
N GLU A 53 -1.39 0.00 -9.58
CA GLU A 53 -0.24 -0.90 -9.73
C GLU A 53 0.61 -0.85 -8.47
N ASN A 54 0.60 -1.94 -7.69
CA ASN A 54 1.36 -2.00 -6.44
C ASN A 54 2.65 -2.80 -6.62
N LEU A 55 3.75 -2.06 -6.79
CA LEU A 55 5.11 -2.56 -6.94
C LEU A 55 5.90 -2.49 -5.63
N LEU A 56 5.24 -2.38 -4.48
CA LEU A 56 5.92 -2.44 -3.18
C LEU A 56 6.66 -3.77 -3.01
N GLU A 57 7.93 -3.71 -2.66
CA GLU A 57 8.72 -4.89 -2.32
C GLU A 57 8.42 -5.30 -0.88
N VAL A 58 8.08 -6.57 -0.67
CA VAL A 58 7.87 -7.09 0.68
C VAL A 58 9.21 -7.54 1.22
N THR A 59 9.76 -6.79 2.17
CA THR A 59 10.99 -7.15 2.88
C THR A 59 10.62 -7.75 4.22
N THR A 60 10.88 -9.04 4.41
CA THR A 60 10.86 -9.63 5.74
C THR A 60 12.05 -9.07 6.52
N VAL A 61 11.77 -8.11 7.41
CA VAL A 61 12.78 -7.64 8.36
C VAL A 61 13.16 -8.86 9.20
N ARG A 62 14.41 -9.32 9.06
CA ARG A 62 15.01 -10.31 9.96
C ARG A 62 15.36 -9.65 11.29
#